data_AF-A0A839JQ76-F1
#
_entry.id   AF-A0A839JQ76-F1
#
_cell.length_a   1.000
_cell.length_b   1.000
_cell.length_c   1.000
_cell.angle_alpha   90.00
_cell.angle_beta   90.00
_cell.angle_gamma   90.00
#
_symmetry.space_group_name_H-M   'P 1'
#
loop_
_entity.id
_entity.type
_entity.pdbx_description
1 polymer ?
#
loop_
_entity_poly.entity_id
_entity_poly.type
_entity_poly.pdbx_seq_one_letter_code
_entity_poly.pdbx_strand_id
1 'polypeptide(L)'
;MTSKETKSLADIEDKSSGVSNDILIESLRYQLAQLTPEERMKFGGQEMFDFIMRPVYNSKDKMMSIELLLYVSSLMAGCACQMAAMADDPGAILTLRVKGGETYYAGDAILQKLFGEQYSPWAIVGGGMKQIGQEQVFRDFDIQDCIKYSMETMGSDKFGVIRMPDQYRPEVLSKESITELWNSCTDHLRRIIPSVSEWPGCYGVMLQKAIVSAGDIIKPDAALTIIAESMLYASKLELRQHTHEEEVPREACTVPYYSSHMIDTTTTAEKPEKFPFNNSVPKRYIRCIALLMAAAIGIPATIGVWSFLCRQHSVSCITGLLTALITWGIYGLITRSYPAVLDQVILGIIAVVGTIVGFAYCINNLLPIHTMNNFLVVLQSMTSPSFWSALWNSNHEVVSAFVISLFSAAGFIPYIRHRISKD
;
A
#
# COMPACT_ATOMS: atom_id res chain seq x y z
N MET A 1 45.70 34.93 29.83
CA MET A 1 44.82 33.80 30.17
C MET A 1 43.54 33.94 29.37
N THR A 2 43.47 33.30 28.21
CA THR A 2 42.29 33.25 27.34
C THR A 2 42.06 31.78 27.03
N SER A 3 41.17 31.15 27.81
CA SER A 3 40.75 29.77 27.59
C SER A 3 39.70 29.76 26.48
N LYS A 4 40.02 29.15 25.34
CA LYS A 4 39.04 28.79 24.30
C LYS A 4 38.31 27.54 24.78
N GLU A 5 37.03 27.66 25.11
CA GLU A 5 36.14 26.50 25.21
C GLU A 5 35.85 25.97 23.80
N THR A 6 36.45 24.82 23.47
CA THR A 6 36.05 23.98 22.36
C THR A 6 34.73 23.29 22.69
N LYS A 7 33.63 23.78 22.12
CA LYS A 7 32.36 23.05 22.02
C LYS A 7 32.59 21.74 21.25
N SER A 8 32.12 20.63 21.79
CA SER A 8 32.28 19.32 21.17
C SER A 8 31.48 19.24 19.86
N LEU A 9 32.04 18.59 18.84
CA LEU A 9 31.40 18.41 17.53
C LEU A 9 30.09 17.60 17.63
N ALA A 10 29.92 16.79 18.69
CA ALA A 10 28.73 15.99 18.93
C ALA A 10 27.51 16.84 19.33
N ASP A 11 27.71 18.00 19.97
CA ASP A 11 26.61 18.90 20.36
C ASP A 11 26.05 19.74 19.19
N ILE A 12 26.73 19.73 18.04
CA ILE A 12 26.36 20.51 16.85
C ILE A 12 25.62 19.63 15.82
N GLU A 13 25.93 18.33 15.73
CA GLU A 13 25.22 17.41 14.83
C GLU A 13 23.78 17.10 15.29
N ASP A 14 23.50 17.12 16.59
CA ASP A 14 22.18 16.79 17.12
C ASP A 14 21.14 17.94 16.96
N LYS A 15 21.60 19.20 16.97
CA LYS A 15 20.71 20.37 16.77
C LYS A 15 20.41 20.69 15.31
N SER A 16 21.27 20.28 14.39
CA SER A 16 21.14 20.55 12.95
C SER A 16 20.04 19.70 12.29
N SER A 17 19.93 18.42 12.69
CA SER A 17 18.97 17.47 12.12
C SER A 17 17.51 17.72 12.55
N GLY A 18 17.29 18.18 13.79
CA GLY A 18 15.97 18.51 14.32
C GLY A 18 15.35 19.75 13.65
N VAL A 19 16.11 20.84 13.51
CA VAL A 19 15.63 22.09 12.90
C VAL A 19 15.29 21.89 11.42
N SER A 20 16.05 21.08 10.69
CA SER A 20 15.76 20.77 9.29
C SER A 20 14.47 19.96 9.13
N ASN A 21 14.20 19.01 10.03
CA ASN A 21 12.99 18.19 9.97
C ASN A 21 11.74 18.99 10.32
N ASP A 22 11.82 19.90 11.29
CA ASP A 22 10.69 20.76 11.67
C ASP A 22 10.30 21.72 10.53
N ILE A 23 11.29 22.28 9.82
CA ILE A 23 11.04 23.15 8.65
C ILE A 23 10.38 22.35 7.51
N LEU A 24 10.80 21.11 7.27
CA LEU A 24 10.20 20.25 6.25
C LEU A 24 8.76 19.85 6.62
N ILE A 25 8.50 19.53 7.88
CA ILE A 25 7.15 19.22 8.39
C ILE A 25 6.24 20.44 8.25
N GLU A 26 6.74 21.63 8.58
CA GLU A 26 5.94 22.85 8.48
C GLU A 26 5.66 23.23 7.01
N SER A 27 6.64 23.03 6.13
CA SER A 27 6.43 23.18 4.68
C SER A 27 5.39 22.19 4.14
N LEU A 28 5.45 20.92 4.58
CA LEU A 28 4.48 19.90 4.21
C LEU A 28 3.07 20.28 4.71
N ARG A 29 2.94 20.72 5.97
CA ARG A 29 1.65 21.20 6.51
C ARG A 29 1.08 22.35 5.71
N TYR A 30 1.94 23.31 5.33
CA TYR A 30 1.52 24.43 4.50
C TYR A 30 0.96 23.96 3.15
N GLN A 31 1.59 22.96 2.52
CA GLN A 31 1.09 22.36 1.28
C GLN A 31 -0.23 21.61 1.50
N LEU A 32 -0.33 20.80 2.55
CA LEU A 32 -1.54 20.03 2.89
C LEU A 32 -2.73 20.95 3.25
N ALA A 33 -2.47 22.12 3.81
CA ALA A 33 -3.51 23.11 4.11
C ALA A 33 -4.20 23.66 2.85
N GLN A 34 -3.56 23.58 1.68
CA GLN A 34 -4.15 23.98 0.39
C GLN A 34 -5.04 22.90 -0.22
N LEU A 35 -5.01 21.68 0.31
CA LEU A 35 -5.77 20.55 -0.20
C LEU A 35 -7.18 20.49 0.41
N THR A 36 -8.06 19.73 -0.22
CA THR A 36 -9.35 19.36 0.37
C THR A 36 -9.15 18.39 1.55
N PRO A 37 -10.11 18.29 2.49
CA PRO A 37 -10.06 17.28 3.56
C PRO A 37 -9.88 15.85 3.02
N GLU A 38 -10.55 15.51 1.92
CA GLU A 38 -10.44 14.19 1.29
C GLU A 38 -9.00 13.89 0.83
N GLU A 39 -8.36 14.86 0.17
CA GLU A 39 -6.98 14.72 -0.30
C GLU A 39 -5.98 14.63 0.86
N ARG A 40 -6.20 15.41 1.93
CA ARG A 40 -5.41 15.31 3.17
C ARG A 40 -5.55 13.94 3.81
N MET A 41 -6.77 13.41 3.89
CA MET A 41 -7.01 12.06 4.43
C MET A 41 -6.35 10.98 3.58
N LYS A 42 -6.37 11.12 2.24
CA LYS A 42 -5.65 10.22 1.33
C LYS A 42 -4.14 10.25 1.56
N PHE A 43 -3.57 11.44 1.70
CA PHE A 43 -2.16 11.62 2.00
C PHE A 43 -1.79 11.00 3.36
N GLY A 44 -2.53 11.37 4.42
CA GLY A 44 -2.31 10.86 5.77
C GLY A 44 -2.45 9.34 5.84
N GLY A 45 -3.44 8.76 5.18
CA GLY A 45 -3.63 7.32 5.13
C GLY A 45 -2.54 6.56 4.36
N GLN A 46 -2.03 7.12 3.27
CA GLN A 46 -0.85 6.58 2.58
C GLN A 46 0.36 6.59 3.50
N GLU A 47 0.62 7.71 4.15
CA GLU A 47 1.76 7.86 5.05
C GLU A 47 1.66 6.90 6.24
N MET A 48 0.47 6.71 6.82
CA MET A 48 0.28 5.75 7.91
C MET A 48 0.44 4.29 7.46
N PHE A 49 -0.01 3.97 6.25
CA PHE A 49 0.25 2.65 5.66
C PHE A 49 1.76 2.40 5.53
N ASP A 50 2.49 3.36 4.96
CA ASP A 50 3.94 3.24 4.81
C ASP A 50 4.64 3.19 6.16
N PHE A 51 4.23 4.01 7.12
CA PHE A 51 4.74 4.03 8.49
C PHE A 51 4.67 2.65 9.16
N ILE A 52 3.50 2.00 9.11
CA ILE A 52 3.28 0.66 9.67
C ILE A 52 4.07 -0.41 8.90
N MET A 53 4.26 -0.23 7.60
CA MET A 53 5.00 -1.17 6.76
C MET A 53 6.53 -0.96 6.79
N ARG A 54 7.05 0.16 7.32
CA ARG A 54 8.50 0.43 7.42
C ARG A 54 9.31 -0.72 8.03
N PRO A 55 8.89 -1.37 9.14
CA PRO A 55 9.65 -2.48 9.70
C PRO A 55 9.75 -3.69 8.77
N VAL A 56 8.73 -3.89 7.92
CA VAL A 56 8.68 -4.96 6.90
C VAL A 56 9.59 -4.59 5.73
N TYR A 57 9.57 -3.35 5.26
CA TYR A 57 10.43 -2.90 4.16
C TYR A 57 11.92 -2.88 4.54
N ASN A 58 12.24 -2.54 5.78
CA ASN A 58 13.61 -2.34 6.25
C ASN A 58 14.27 -3.62 6.80
N SER A 59 13.53 -4.73 6.87
CA SER A 59 14.07 -6.00 7.34
C SER A 59 13.79 -7.08 6.32
N LYS A 60 14.85 -7.79 5.90
CA LYS A 60 14.73 -8.90 4.95
C LYS A 60 13.94 -10.09 5.51
N ASP A 61 13.81 -10.16 6.83
CA ASP A 61 13.25 -11.30 7.55
C ASP A 61 11.94 -10.98 8.28
N LYS A 62 11.51 -9.71 8.33
CA LYS A 62 10.20 -9.35 8.93
C LYS A 62 9.16 -9.29 7.84
N MET A 63 8.19 -10.20 7.91
CA MET A 63 6.97 -10.15 7.12
C MET A 63 5.79 -9.94 8.07
N MET A 64 4.87 -9.08 7.68
CA MET A 64 3.59 -8.90 8.38
C MET A 64 2.54 -9.73 7.64
N SER A 65 1.80 -10.58 8.35
CA SER A 65 0.67 -11.30 7.75
C SER A 65 -0.43 -10.31 7.36
N ILE A 66 -1.26 -10.68 6.39
CA ILE A 66 -2.33 -9.79 5.95
C ILE A 66 -3.38 -9.61 7.04
N GLU A 67 -3.63 -10.66 7.80
CA GLU A 67 -4.52 -10.68 8.97
C GLU A 67 -4.03 -9.67 10.02
N LEU A 68 -2.73 -9.66 10.31
CA LEU A 68 -2.15 -8.72 11.27
C LEU A 68 -2.18 -7.27 10.75
N LEU A 69 -1.93 -7.06 9.45
CA LEU A 69 -2.04 -5.73 8.84
C LEU A 69 -3.47 -5.19 8.93
N LEU A 70 -4.47 -6.01 8.59
CA LEU A 70 -5.89 -5.66 8.71
C LEU A 70 -6.25 -5.37 10.17
N TYR A 71 -5.84 -6.25 11.08
CA TYR A 71 -6.07 -6.12 12.52
C TYR A 71 -5.51 -4.80 13.05
N VAL A 72 -4.21 -4.52 12.85
CA VAL A 72 -3.55 -3.30 13.31
C VAL A 72 -4.18 -2.05 12.70
N SER A 73 -4.43 -2.04 11.40
CA SER A 73 -5.06 -0.91 10.72
C SER A 73 -6.44 -0.61 11.32
N SER A 74 -7.21 -1.65 11.64
CA SER A 74 -8.54 -1.53 12.24
C SER A 74 -8.50 -1.06 13.68
N LEU A 75 -7.54 -1.53 14.48
CA LEU A 75 -7.34 -1.01 15.82
C LEU A 75 -7.09 0.50 15.79
N MET A 76 -6.18 0.97 14.92
CA MET A 76 -5.86 2.39 14.81
C MET A 76 -7.05 3.22 14.33
N ALA A 77 -7.84 2.71 13.37
CA ALA A 77 -9.08 3.34 12.94
C ALA A 77 -10.08 3.49 14.10
N GLY A 78 -10.26 2.44 14.91
CA GLY A 78 -11.13 2.46 16.08
C GLY A 78 -10.71 3.50 17.11
N CYS A 79 -9.41 3.56 17.43
CA CYS A 79 -8.84 4.56 18.32
C CYS A 79 -9.07 5.99 17.81
N ALA A 80 -8.84 6.21 16.51
CA ALA A 80 -9.05 7.52 15.89
C ALA A 80 -10.51 7.96 15.92
N CYS A 81 -11.46 7.06 15.68
CA CYS A 81 -12.89 7.35 15.81
C CYS A 81 -13.28 7.75 17.23
N GLN A 82 -12.78 7.03 18.24
CA GLN A 82 -13.01 7.39 19.64
C GLN A 82 -12.46 8.80 19.94
N MET A 83 -11.22 9.07 19.54
CA MET A 83 -10.57 10.37 19.78
C MET A 83 -11.26 11.52 19.05
N ALA A 84 -11.72 11.31 17.82
CA ALA A 84 -12.50 12.30 17.08
C ALA A 84 -13.86 12.56 17.75
N ALA A 85 -14.55 11.51 18.19
CA ALA A 85 -15.83 11.67 18.90
C ALA A 85 -15.65 12.42 20.23
N MET A 86 -14.58 12.11 20.99
CA MET A 86 -14.24 12.85 22.21
C MET A 86 -13.84 14.30 21.95
N ALA A 87 -13.20 14.60 20.82
CA ALA A 87 -12.82 15.97 20.46
C ALA A 87 -14.03 16.83 20.08
N ASP A 88 -15.05 16.23 19.48
CA ASP A 88 -16.27 16.93 19.06
C ASP A 88 -17.21 17.19 20.24
N ASP A 89 -17.55 16.15 21.02
CA ASP A 89 -18.40 16.27 22.21
C ASP A 89 -18.05 15.18 23.25
N PRO A 90 -17.22 15.50 24.26
CA PRO A 90 -16.93 14.58 25.36
C PRO A 90 -18.18 14.12 26.13
N GLY A 91 -19.23 14.95 26.20
CA GLY A 91 -20.45 14.66 26.94
C GLY A 91 -21.34 13.62 26.27
N ALA A 92 -21.18 13.40 24.97
CA ALA A 92 -21.88 12.37 24.20
C ALA A 92 -21.26 10.96 24.36
N ILE A 93 -20.13 10.84 25.08
CA ILE A 93 -19.44 9.57 25.30
C ILE A 93 -19.85 8.98 26.65
N LEU A 94 -20.46 7.79 26.60
CA LEU A 94 -20.76 7.01 27.79
C LEU A 94 -19.48 6.34 28.30
N THR A 95 -19.10 6.65 29.54
CA THR A 95 -17.95 6.03 30.21
C THR A 95 -18.45 4.91 31.14
N LEU A 96 -18.02 3.69 30.89
CA LEU A 96 -18.39 2.48 31.63
C LEU A 96 -17.20 2.01 32.45
N ARG A 97 -17.31 2.02 33.79
CA ARG A 97 -16.29 1.45 34.68
C ARG A 97 -16.76 0.09 35.19
N VAL A 98 -16.04 -0.96 34.85
CA VAL A 98 -16.32 -2.31 35.37
C VAL A 98 -15.63 -2.52 36.72
N LYS A 99 -16.16 -3.46 37.52
CA LYS A 99 -15.65 -3.76 38.87
C LYS A 99 -14.17 -4.19 38.90
N GLY A 100 -13.65 -4.67 37.77
CA GLY A 100 -12.22 -5.00 37.60
C GLY A 100 -11.28 -3.81 37.47
N GLY A 101 -11.82 -2.57 37.49
CA GLY A 101 -11.02 -1.34 37.37
C GLY A 101 -10.80 -0.87 35.93
N GLU A 102 -11.22 -1.66 34.94
CA GLU A 102 -11.15 -1.25 33.54
C GLU A 102 -12.25 -0.24 33.19
N THR A 103 -11.90 0.73 32.35
CA THR A 103 -12.85 1.68 31.77
C THR A 103 -13.02 1.40 30.29
N TYR A 104 -14.27 1.44 29.85
CA TYR A 104 -14.67 1.36 28.44
C TYR A 104 -15.46 2.60 28.04
N TYR A 105 -15.37 2.95 26.76
CA TYR A 105 -16.15 4.03 26.16
C TYR A 105 -17.20 3.46 25.21
N ALA A 106 -18.40 4.03 25.24
CA ALA A 106 -19.51 3.65 24.38
C ALA A 106 -20.31 4.89 23.98
N GLY A 107 -21.26 4.72 23.06
CA GLY A 107 -22.19 5.77 22.67
C GLY A 107 -22.24 5.98 21.16
N ASP A 108 -23.35 6.59 20.73
CA ASP A 108 -23.66 6.77 19.32
C ASP A 108 -22.65 7.69 18.62
N ALA A 109 -22.04 8.64 19.32
CA ALA A 109 -21.02 9.51 18.75
C ALA A 109 -19.82 8.73 18.18
N ILE A 110 -19.38 7.66 18.85
CA ILE A 110 -18.31 6.79 18.36
C ILE A 110 -18.79 5.99 17.14
N LEU A 111 -20.02 5.46 17.18
CA LEU A 111 -20.60 4.71 16.06
C LEU A 111 -20.79 5.60 14.82
N GLN A 112 -21.16 6.86 15.00
CA GLN A 112 -21.25 7.84 13.90
C GLN A 112 -19.88 8.03 13.23
N LYS A 113 -18.79 8.18 13.98
CA LYS A 113 -17.42 8.24 13.43
C LYS A 113 -17.01 6.95 12.70
N LEU A 114 -17.43 5.79 13.21
CA LEU A 114 -17.08 4.49 12.64
C LEU A 114 -17.83 4.16 11.34
N PHE A 115 -19.11 4.52 11.27
CA PHE A 115 -20.04 4.00 10.25
C PHE A 115 -20.92 5.07 9.58
N GLY A 116 -21.25 6.15 10.28
CA GLY A 116 -22.30 7.09 9.86
C GLY A 116 -21.80 8.25 8.99
N GLU A 117 -20.56 8.68 9.18
CA GLU A 117 -19.99 9.80 8.43
C GLU A 117 -19.59 9.41 7.01
N GLN A 118 -19.63 10.41 6.11
CA GLN A 118 -19.25 10.27 4.70
C GLN A 118 -17.84 9.67 4.52
N TYR A 119 -16.90 10.07 5.37
CA TYR A 119 -15.51 9.61 5.37
C TYR A 119 -15.20 8.71 6.56
N SER A 120 -16.22 8.01 7.07
CA SER A 120 -16.00 6.99 8.10
C SER A 120 -15.09 5.87 7.59
N PRO A 121 -14.29 5.24 8.46
CA PRO A 121 -13.44 4.12 8.05
C PRO A 121 -14.23 3.01 7.35
N TRP A 122 -15.45 2.71 7.81
CA TRP A 122 -16.29 1.68 7.20
C TRP A 122 -16.75 2.05 5.78
N ALA A 123 -17.12 3.31 5.53
CA ALA A 123 -17.45 3.77 4.18
C ALA A 123 -16.26 3.64 3.23
N ILE A 124 -15.05 3.96 3.70
CA ILE A 124 -13.82 3.85 2.91
C ILE A 124 -13.44 2.38 2.66
N VAL A 125 -13.65 1.50 3.64
CA VAL A 125 -13.54 0.03 3.49
C VAL A 125 -14.46 -0.46 2.38
N GLY A 126 -15.71 0.01 2.32
CA GLY A 126 -16.64 -0.30 1.23
C GLY A 126 -16.09 0.10 -0.15
N GLY A 127 -15.41 1.25 -0.24
CA GLY A 127 -14.68 1.66 -1.44
C GLY A 127 -13.55 0.70 -1.83
N GLY A 128 -12.79 0.19 -0.84
CA GLY A 128 -11.77 -0.84 -1.06
C GLY A 128 -12.35 -2.17 -1.54
N MET A 129 -13.44 -2.63 -0.94
CA MET A 129 -14.14 -3.85 -1.34
C MET A 129 -14.68 -3.75 -2.77
N LYS A 130 -15.22 -2.59 -3.15
CA LYS A 130 -15.62 -2.31 -4.53
C LYS A 130 -14.45 -2.39 -5.50
N GLN A 131 -13.29 -1.86 -5.13
CA GLN A 131 -12.08 -1.87 -5.98
C GLN A 131 -11.60 -3.30 -6.28
N ILE A 132 -11.75 -4.23 -5.34
CA ILE A 132 -11.39 -5.65 -5.54
C ILE A 132 -12.56 -6.50 -6.10
N GLY A 133 -13.66 -5.88 -6.52
CA GLY A 133 -14.81 -6.57 -7.11
C GLY A 133 -15.69 -7.34 -6.11
N GLN A 134 -15.58 -7.03 -4.81
CA GLN A 134 -16.28 -7.70 -3.72
C GLN A 134 -17.34 -6.80 -3.06
N GLU A 135 -17.93 -5.86 -3.82
CA GLU A 135 -18.94 -4.93 -3.31
C GLU A 135 -20.18 -5.64 -2.73
N GLN A 136 -20.60 -6.75 -3.34
CA GLN A 136 -21.76 -7.51 -2.88
C GLN A 136 -21.51 -8.11 -1.49
N VAL A 137 -20.32 -8.69 -1.26
CA VAL A 137 -19.96 -9.26 0.06
C VAL A 137 -19.98 -8.18 1.14
N PHE A 138 -19.50 -6.97 0.83
CA PHE A 138 -19.56 -5.84 1.75
C PHE A 138 -21.00 -5.41 2.08
N ARG A 139 -21.90 -5.40 1.09
CA ARG A 139 -23.32 -5.03 1.28
C ARG A 139 -24.08 -6.06 2.12
N ASP A 140 -23.74 -7.34 1.97
CA ASP A 140 -24.38 -8.44 2.68
C ASP A 140 -23.78 -8.69 4.07
N PHE A 141 -22.68 -8.02 4.42
CA PHE A 141 -21.99 -8.19 5.69
C PHE A 141 -22.80 -7.60 6.86
N ASP A 142 -23.10 -8.43 7.86
CA ASP A 142 -23.89 -8.04 9.02
C ASP A 142 -23.05 -7.27 10.06
N ILE A 143 -22.91 -5.96 9.81
CA ILE A 143 -22.24 -5.07 10.76
C ILE A 143 -23.01 -4.90 12.08
N GLN A 144 -24.34 -5.09 12.08
CA GLN A 144 -25.16 -4.94 13.27
C GLN A 144 -24.89 -6.09 14.25
N ASP A 145 -24.70 -7.31 13.74
CA ASP A 145 -24.25 -8.44 14.57
C ASP A 145 -22.88 -8.17 15.21
N CYS A 146 -21.93 -7.57 14.48
CA CYS A 146 -20.63 -7.20 15.03
C CYS A 146 -20.75 -6.14 16.15
N ILE A 147 -21.59 -5.12 15.95
CA ILE A 147 -21.86 -4.08 16.97
C ILE A 147 -22.46 -4.73 18.22
N LYS A 148 -23.48 -5.58 18.04
CA LYS A 148 -24.14 -6.30 19.13
C LYS A 148 -23.14 -7.15 19.90
N TYR A 149 -22.34 -7.96 19.20
CA TYR A 149 -21.31 -8.80 19.81
C TYR A 149 -20.29 -7.98 20.62
N SER A 150 -19.82 -6.85 20.08
CA SER A 150 -18.90 -5.95 20.77
C SER A 150 -19.50 -5.39 22.07
N MET A 151 -20.80 -5.11 22.10
CA MET A 151 -21.49 -4.63 23.29
C MET A 151 -21.74 -5.75 24.31
N GLU A 152 -22.17 -6.93 23.87
CA GLU A 152 -22.48 -8.07 24.75
C GLU A 152 -21.24 -8.67 25.43
N THR A 153 -20.09 -8.62 24.75
CA THR A 153 -18.84 -9.16 25.29
C THR A 153 -18.04 -8.15 26.13
N MET A 154 -18.42 -6.88 26.15
CA MET A 154 -17.69 -5.83 26.86
C MET A 154 -17.53 -6.14 28.34
N GLY A 155 -16.29 -6.09 28.84
CA GLY A 155 -15.96 -6.44 30.23
C GLY A 155 -15.93 -7.95 30.52
N SER A 156 -15.98 -8.80 29.50
CA SER A 156 -15.72 -10.25 29.60
C SER A 156 -14.38 -10.64 28.98
N ASP A 157 -13.94 -11.87 29.23
CA ASP A 157 -12.79 -12.52 28.60
C ASP A 157 -12.90 -12.66 27.06
N LYS A 158 -14.12 -12.55 26.53
CA LYS A 158 -14.38 -12.58 25.08
C LYS A 158 -14.24 -11.21 24.41
N PHE A 159 -14.07 -10.12 25.18
CA PHE A 159 -13.96 -8.79 24.61
C PHE A 159 -12.68 -8.65 23.78
N GLY A 160 -12.82 -8.25 22.51
CA GLY A 160 -11.69 -8.15 21.57
C GLY A 160 -11.27 -9.47 20.93
N VAL A 161 -11.93 -10.58 21.27
CA VAL A 161 -11.71 -11.87 20.60
C VAL A 161 -12.49 -11.89 19.28
N ILE A 162 -11.75 -11.95 18.18
CA ILE A 162 -12.31 -11.97 16.82
C ILE A 162 -12.93 -13.34 16.52
N ARG A 163 -14.20 -13.35 16.13
CA ARG A 163 -15.02 -14.54 15.83
C ARG A 163 -14.68 -15.13 14.47
N MET A 164 -13.53 -15.79 14.39
CA MET A 164 -13.09 -16.46 13.16
C MET A 164 -12.36 -17.78 13.43
N PRO A 165 -12.34 -18.72 12.46
CA PRO A 165 -11.56 -19.94 12.57
C PRO A 165 -10.08 -19.65 12.78
N ASP A 166 -9.40 -20.48 13.57
CA ASP A 166 -8.02 -20.24 14.02
C ASP A 166 -7.03 -19.98 12.87
N GLN A 167 -7.25 -20.59 11.70
CA GLN A 167 -6.40 -20.42 10.51
C GLN A 167 -6.32 -18.99 9.97
N TYR A 168 -7.30 -18.14 10.31
CA TYR A 168 -7.37 -16.74 9.89
C TYR A 168 -7.31 -15.76 11.07
N ARG A 169 -7.22 -16.28 12.32
CA ARG A 169 -7.23 -15.43 13.50
C ARG A 169 -5.90 -14.67 13.57
N PRO A 170 -5.90 -13.32 13.56
CA PRO A 170 -4.68 -12.57 13.73
C PRO A 170 -4.10 -12.80 15.12
N GLU A 171 -2.80 -12.59 15.24
CA GLU A 171 -2.15 -12.49 16.53
C GLU A 171 -2.69 -11.24 17.27
N VAL A 172 -3.41 -11.47 18.37
CA VAL A 172 -4.06 -10.42 19.15
C VAL A 172 -3.01 -9.70 19.98
N LEU A 173 -2.96 -8.38 19.86
CA LEU A 173 -2.04 -7.54 20.63
C LEU A 173 -2.56 -7.33 22.05
N SER A 174 -1.66 -7.24 23.03
CA SER A 174 -2.05 -6.81 24.38
C SER A 174 -2.46 -5.34 24.38
N LYS A 175 -3.24 -4.93 25.39
CA LYS A 175 -3.67 -3.53 25.54
C LYS A 175 -2.49 -2.56 25.60
N GLU A 176 -1.39 -2.96 26.23
CA GLU A 176 -0.15 -2.18 26.32
C GLU A 176 0.47 -2.00 24.93
N SER A 177 0.60 -3.09 24.15
CA SER A 177 1.10 -3.00 22.77
C SER A 177 0.22 -2.15 21.87
N ILE A 178 -1.11 -2.22 22.03
CA ILE A 178 -2.05 -1.34 21.32
C ILE A 178 -1.81 0.13 21.71
N THR A 179 -1.60 0.41 23.00
CA THR A 179 -1.35 1.76 23.51
C THR A 179 -0.04 2.34 22.98
N GLU A 180 1.04 1.55 23.00
CA GLU A 180 2.35 1.95 22.45
C GLU A 180 2.25 2.24 20.95
N LEU A 181 1.60 1.35 20.20
CA LEU A 181 1.39 1.51 18.77
C LEU A 181 0.55 2.74 18.47
N TRP A 182 -0.54 2.95 19.21
CA TRP A 182 -1.41 4.12 19.09
C TRP A 182 -0.64 5.41 19.32
N ASN A 183 0.17 5.49 20.38
CA ASN A 183 0.99 6.67 20.68
C ASN A 183 1.98 6.96 19.55
N SER A 184 2.70 5.94 19.07
CA SER A 184 3.66 6.08 17.97
C SER A 184 2.99 6.56 16.68
N CYS A 185 1.86 5.95 16.31
CA CYS A 185 1.11 6.31 15.11
C CYS A 185 0.51 7.71 15.21
N THR A 186 -0.04 8.05 16.37
CA THR A 186 -0.69 9.34 16.61
C THR A 186 0.31 10.48 16.60
N ASP A 187 1.48 10.30 17.22
CA ASP A 187 2.53 11.33 17.21
C ASP A 187 3.06 11.57 15.80
N HIS A 188 3.17 10.52 14.99
CA HIS A 188 3.52 10.65 13.57
C HIS A 188 2.42 11.36 12.78
N LEU A 189 1.16 10.90 12.89
CA LEU A 189 0.05 11.46 12.13
C LEU A 189 -0.24 12.92 12.52
N ARG A 190 -0.22 13.28 13.82
CA ARG A 190 -0.45 14.65 14.31
C ARG A 190 0.57 15.64 13.76
N ARG A 191 1.79 15.20 13.47
CA ARG A 191 2.80 16.05 12.82
C ARG A 191 2.42 16.42 11.40
N ILE A 192 1.61 15.62 10.72
CA ILE A 192 1.29 15.77 9.30
C ILE A 192 -0.13 16.30 9.12
N ILE A 193 -1.09 15.71 9.83
CA ILE A 193 -2.52 16.01 9.82
C ILE A 193 -2.93 16.45 11.24
N PRO A 194 -2.96 17.76 11.53
CA PRO A 194 -3.25 18.25 12.88
C PRO A 194 -4.73 18.11 13.27
N SER A 195 -5.64 18.00 12.30
CA SER A 195 -7.08 17.91 12.56
C SER A 195 -7.47 16.49 13.00
N VAL A 196 -7.84 16.33 14.27
CA VAL A 196 -8.26 15.04 14.85
C VAL A 196 -9.51 14.48 14.15
N SER A 197 -10.40 15.35 13.67
CA SER A 197 -11.60 14.95 12.93
C SER A 197 -11.28 14.26 11.58
N GLU A 198 -10.08 14.45 11.04
CA GLU A 198 -9.64 13.83 9.77
C GLU A 198 -8.97 12.47 10.00
N TRP A 199 -8.54 12.17 11.23
CA TRP A 199 -7.81 10.93 11.53
C TRP A 199 -8.60 9.65 11.23
N PRO A 200 -9.91 9.56 11.53
CA PRO A 200 -10.72 8.40 11.11
C PRO A 200 -10.60 8.12 9.61
N GLY A 201 -10.72 9.15 8.78
CA GLY A 201 -10.60 8.98 7.32
C GLY A 201 -9.19 8.62 6.87
N CYS A 202 -8.14 9.16 7.51
CA CYS A 202 -6.75 8.72 7.28
C CYS A 202 -6.59 7.21 7.50
N TYR A 203 -7.02 6.70 8.66
CA TYR A 203 -6.93 5.26 8.95
C TYR A 203 -7.92 4.43 8.11
N GLY A 204 -9.04 5.00 7.67
CA GLY A 204 -9.91 4.40 6.66
C GLY A 204 -9.18 4.18 5.33
N VAL A 205 -8.42 5.17 4.85
CA VAL A 205 -7.60 5.03 3.63
C VAL A 205 -6.50 3.99 3.83
N MET A 206 -5.87 3.96 5.00
CA MET A 206 -4.90 2.91 5.35
C MET A 206 -5.55 1.52 5.27
N LEU A 207 -6.76 1.35 5.81
CA LEU A 207 -7.53 0.11 5.72
C LEU A 207 -7.89 -0.29 4.29
N GLN A 208 -8.34 0.68 3.48
CA GLN A 208 -8.60 0.43 2.06
C GLN A 208 -7.34 -0.10 1.36
N LYS A 209 -6.16 0.45 1.67
CA LYS A 209 -4.89 -0.05 1.13
C LYS A 209 -4.55 -1.44 1.62
N ALA A 210 -4.80 -1.74 2.90
CA ALA A 210 -4.62 -3.08 3.43
C ALA A 210 -5.53 -4.10 2.72
N ILE A 211 -6.81 -3.78 2.50
CA ILE A 211 -7.75 -4.63 1.75
C ILE A 211 -7.29 -4.85 0.32
N VAL A 212 -6.90 -3.78 -0.39
CA VAL A 212 -6.43 -3.89 -1.78
C VAL A 212 -5.14 -4.71 -1.85
N SER A 213 -4.26 -4.58 -0.85
CA SER A 213 -3.02 -5.36 -0.75
C SER A 213 -3.28 -6.83 -0.40
N ALA A 214 -4.40 -7.12 0.28
CA ALA A 214 -4.80 -8.47 0.61
C ALA A 214 -5.12 -9.30 -0.63
N GLY A 215 -5.75 -8.69 -1.63
CA GLY A 215 -6.18 -9.39 -2.84
C GLY A 215 -6.96 -10.67 -2.49
N ASP A 216 -6.48 -11.81 -3.01
CA ASP A 216 -7.10 -13.13 -2.79
C ASP A 216 -6.46 -13.92 -1.63
N ILE A 217 -5.56 -13.31 -0.82
CA ILE A 217 -4.84 -14.00 0.25
C ILE A 217 -5.81 -14.40 1.39
N ILE A 218 -6.75 -13.52 1.71
CA ILE A 218 -7.77 -13.72 2.74
C ILE A 218 -9.15 -13.67 2.08
N LYS A 219 -10.09 -14.46 2.60
CA LYS A 219 -11.46 -14.38 2.12
C LYS A 219 -12.08 -13.02 2.49
N PRO A 220 -12.87 -12.39 1.60
CA PRO A 220 -13.43 -11.06 1.86
C PRO A 220 -14.30 -10.97 3.12
N ASP A 221 -15.08 -12.00 3.42
CA ASP A 221 -15.88 -12.11 4.65
C ASP A 221 -15.00 -12.11 5.91
N ALA A 222 -13.93 -12.91 5.91
CA ALA A 222 -12.97 -12.97 7.01
C ALA A 222 -12.24 -11.64 7.20
N ALA A 223 -11.87 -10.94 6.12
CA ALA A 223 -11.28 -9.61 6.19
C ALA A 223 -12.24 -8.60 6.84
N LEU A 224 -13.52 -8.61 6.43
CA LEU A 224 -14.53 -7.73 7.03
C LEU A 224 -14.79 -8.04 8.51
N THR A 225 -14.77 -9.31 8.92
CA THR A 225 -14.86 -9.69 10.34
C THR A 225 -13.68 -9.17 11.15
N ILE A 226 -12.43 -9.36 10.68
CA ILE A 226 -11.25 -8.78 11.33
C ILE A 226 -11.44 -7.27 11.46
N ILE A 227 -11.84 -6.61 10.37
CA ILE A 227 -11.93 -5.16 10.36
C ILE A 227 -12.98 -4.65 11.34
N ALA A 228 -14.21 -5.16 11.24
CA ALA A 228 -15.34 -4.69 12.01
C ALA A 228 -15.10 -4.92 13.51
N GLU A 229 -14.73 -6.14 13.91
CA GLU A 229 -14.62 -6.49 15.33
C GLU A 229 -13.42 -5.83 16.00
N SER A 230 -12.28 -5.72 15.31
CA SER A 230 -11.08 -5.06 15.86
C SER A 230 -11.27 -3.55 16.00
N MET A 231 -11.93 -2.94 15.02
CA MET A 231 -12.26 -1.51 15.04
C MET A 231 -13.27 -1.19 16.14
N LEU A 232 -14.28 -2.05 16.33
CA LEU A 232 -15.25 -1.94 17.42
C LEU A 232 -14.64 -2.17 18.79
N TYR A 233 -13.66 -3.07 18.90
CA TYR A 233 -12.91 -3.32 20.13
C TYR A 233 -12.07 -2.09 20.52
N ALA A 234 -11.18 -1.64 19.63
CA ALA A 234 -10.27 -0.53 19.92
C ALA A 234 -10.98 0.80 20.18
N SER A 235 -12.11 1.05 19.51
CA SER A 235 -12.89 2.28 19.71
C SER A 235 -13.51 2.41 21.11
N LYS A 236 -13.44 1.37 21.94
CA LYS A 236 -14.01 1.34 23.29
C LYS A 236 -12.95 1.28 24.38
N LEU A 237 -11.68 1.06 24.04
CA LEU A 237 -10.62 0.96 25.03
C LEU A 237 -10.24 2.33 25.58
N GLU A 238 -10.02 2.41 26.89
CA GLU A 238 -9.28 3.53 27.47
C GLU A 238 -7.78 3.36 27.23
N LEU A 239 -7.24 4.17 26.31
CA LEU A 239 -5.82 4.18 25.91
C LEU A 239 -5.06 5.43 26.42
N ARG A 240 -5.69 6.27 27.24
CA ARG A 240 -5.01 7.41 27.86
C ARG A 240 -4.07 6.92 28.95
N GLN A 241 -2.82 7.39 28.92
CA GLN A 241 -1.99 7.36 30.12
C GLN A 241 -2.53 8.40 31.11
N HIS A 242 -2.64 8.02 32.38
CA HIS A 242 -2.84 8.95 33.49
C HIS A 242 -1.66 9.92 33.57
N THR A 243 -1.69 11.00 32.82
CA THR A 243 -0.80 12.13 33.07
C THR A 243 -1.46 12.99 34.15
N HIS A 244 -1.15 12.69 35.41
CA HIS A 244 -1.51 13.38 36.65
C HIS A 244 -3.01 13.55 36.97
N GLU A 245 -3.34 13.16 38.20
CA GLU A 245 -4.61 13.33 38.89
C GLU A 245 -5.08 14.79 38.91
N GLU A 246 -6.30 15.02 38.43
CA GLU A 246 -7.22 15.95 39.07
C GLU A 246 -8.49 15.15 39.41
N GLU A 247 -8.59 14.72 40.68
CA GLU A 247 -9.79 14.13 41.26
C GLU A 247 -10.91 15.18 41.37
N VAL A 248 -12.09 14.93 40.79
CA VAL A 248 -13.42 15.24 41.41
C VAL A 248 -14.55 14.42 40.72
N PRO A 249 -15.76 14.27 41.30
CA PRO A 249 -16.15 13.20 42.22
C PRO A 249 -17.09 12.14 41.61
N ARG A 250 -17.15 11.03 42.34
CA ARG A 250 -17.87 9.78 42.07
C ARG A 250 -19.39 9.94 42.08
N GLU A 251 -20.04 9.60 40.98
CA GLU A 251 -21.39 9.03 40.98
C GLU A 251 -21.36 7.67 40.29
N ALA A 252 -21.23 6.61 41.11
CA ALA A 252 -21.26 5.23 40.66
C ALA A 252 -22.70 4.73 40.71
N CYS A 253 -23.36 4.67 39.55
CA CYS A 253 -24.61 3.94 39.41
C CYS A 253 -24.26 2.44 39.29
N THR A 254 -24.47 1.68 40.37
CA THR A 254 -24.24 0.24 40.39
C THR A 254 -25.53 -0.50 40.07
N VAL A 255 -25.53 -1.31 39.00
CA VAL A 255 -26.57 -2.30 38.71
C VAL A 255 -26.01 -3.68 39.09
N PRO A 256 -26.76 -4.54 39.82
CA PRO A 256 -26.23 -5.80 40.33
C PRO A 256 -26.42 -6.92 39.30
N TYR A 257 -25.42 -7.79 39.13
CA TYR A 257 -25.68 -9.13 38.64
C TYR A 257 -24.75 -10.19 39.24
N TYR A 258 -25.26 -11.42 39.12
CA TYR A 258 -25.02 -12.67 39.81
C TYR A 258 -23.57 -13.21 39.84
N SER A 259 -23.34 -13.95 40.92
CA SER A 259 -22.19 -14.81 41.21
C SER A 259 -22.16 -16.07 40.35
N SER A 260 -20.96 -16.52 39.95
CA SER A 260 -20.51 -17.92 40.08
C SER A 260 -18.99 -18.06 39.89
N HIS A 261 -18.33 -18.33 41.02
CA HIS A 261 -17.19 -19.22 41.31
C HIS A 261 -16.02 -19.49 40.31
N MET A 262 -14.83 -19.21 40.86
CA MET A 262 -13.57 -19.99 40.91
C MET A 262 -12.88 -20.42 39.60
N ILE A 263 -11.60 -20.05 39.47
CA ILE A 263 -10.45 -20.96 39.70
C ILE A 263 -9.17 -20.11 39.85
N ASP A 264 -8.44 -20.35 40.95
CA ASP A 264 -7.06 -19.93 41.22
C ASP A 264 -6.07 -20.72 40.35
N THR A 265 -5.00 -20.07 39.86
CA THR A 265 -3.60 -20.31 40.28
C THR A 265 -2.53 -19.96 39.22
N THR A 266 -1.61 -19.11 39.67
CA THR A 266 -0.15 -19.11 39.45
C THR A 266 0.45 -18.95 38.05
N THR A 267 0.89 -17.71 37.83
CA THR A 267 1.93 -17.23 36.93
C THR A 267 3.28 -17.93 37.18
N THR A 268 3.96 -18.38 36.13
CA THR A 268 5.42 -18.50 36.11
C THR A 268 5.93 -17.89 34.81
N ALA A 269 6.77 -16.86 34.96
CA ALA A 269 7.32 -16.10 33.85
C ALA A 269 8.43 -16.89 33.16
N GLU A 270 8.28 -17.13 31.85
CA GLU A 270 9.35 -17.61 30.98
C GLU A 270 9.70 -16.56 29.92
N LYS A 271 11.01 -16.43 29.71
CA LYS A 271 11.72 -15.43 28.91
C LYS A 271 11.48 -15.71 27.41
N PRO A 272 11.29 -14.71 26.53
CA PRO A 272 10.93 -15.00 25.15
C PRO A 272 12.13 -15.53 24.36
N GLU A 273 12.05 -16.81 24.00
CA GLU A 273 12.92 -17.46 23.02
C GLU A 273 12.60 -16.96 21.60
N LYS A 274 13.65 -16.59 20.87
CA LYS A 274 13.59 -16.28 19.44
C LYS A 274 13.22 -17.57 18.68
N PHE A 275 12.13 -17.55 17.93
CA PHE A 275 11.81 -18.61 16.97
C PHE A 275 11.64 -18.10 15.52
N PRO A 276 11.96 -18.96 14.53
CA PRO A 276 12.17 -18.60 13.14
C PRO A 276 10.88 -18.77 12.33
N PHE A 277 10.66 -17.94 11.32
CA PHE A 277 9.53 -18.13 10.40
C PHE A 277 9.97 -18.50 8.98
N ASN A 278 9.24 -19.50 8.49
CA ASN A 278 9.46 -20.28 7.29
C ASN A 278 8.85 -19.56 6.08
N ASN A 279 9.57 -19.61 4.97
CA ASN A 279 9.37 -18.81 3.77
C ASN A 279 8.47 -19.51 2.75
N SER A 280 7.35 -18.88 2.37
CA SER A 280 6.79 -19.10 1.03
C SER A 280 5.98 -17.89 0.55
N VAL A 281 6.66 -16.97 -0.14
CA VAL A 281 6.04 -15.85 -0.88
C VAL A 281 5.33 -16.36 -2.14
N PRO A 282 4.12 -15.85 -2.51
CA PRO A 282 3.57 -16.07 -3.83
C PRO A 282 4.26 -15.14 -4.84
N LYS A 283 5.23 -15.69 -5.58
CA LYS A 283 6.09 -15.04 -6.60
C LYS A 283 5.36 -14.34 -7.78
N ARG A 284 4.03 -14.20 -7.76
CA ARG A 284 3.21 -13.86 -8.94
C ARG A 284 3.04 -12.35 -9.14
N TYR A 285 2.89 -11.56 -8.07
CA TYR A 285 2.59 -10.13 -8.15
C TYR A 285 3.78 -9.29 -8.68
N ILE A 286 4.99 -9.59 -8.21
CA ILE A 286 6.22 -8.91 -8.62
C ILE A 286 6.48 -9.09 -10.13
N ARG A 287 6.10 -10.25 -10.70
CA ARG A 287 6.27 -10.54 -12.13
C ARG A 287 5.37 -9.65 -13.00
N CYS A 288 4.12 -9.44 -12.60
CA CYS A 288 3.18 -8.61 -13.37
C CYS A 288 3.61 -7.14 -13.41
N ILE A 289 4.06 -6.58 -12.28
CA ILE A 289 4.56 -5.20 -12.22
C ILE A 289 5.81 -5.06 -13.10
N ALA A 290 6.73 -6.02 -13.05
CA ALA A 290 7.94 -5.98 -13.87
C ALA A 290 7.62 -6.01 -15.37
N LEU A 291 6.65 -6.82 -15.81
CA LEU A 291 6.22 -6.85 -17.22
C LEU A 291 5.58 -5.53 -17.66
N LEU A 292 4.72 -4.93 -16.82
CA LEU A 292 4.07 -3.65 -17.13
C LEU A 292 5.09 -2.51 -17.24
N MET A 293 6.05 -2.44 -16.31
CA MET A 293 7.11 -1.44 -16.35
C MET A 293 8.06 -1.64 -17.54
N ALA A 294 8.38 -2.89 -17.89
CA ALA A 294 9.17 -3.20 -19.07
C ALA A 294 8.46 -2.73 -20.36
N ALA A 295 7.13 -2.86 -20.44
CA ALA A 295 6.36 -2.33 -21.57
C ALA A 295 6.32 -0.80 -21.58
N ALA A 296 6.00 -0.18 -20.43
CA ALA A 296 5.80 1.26 -20.31
C ALA A 296 7.07 2.07 -20.56
N ILE A 297 8.24 1.54 -20.22
CA ILE A 297 9.53 2.19 -20.43
C ILE A 297 10.21 1.69 -21.71
N GLY A 298 10.10 0.40 -22.00
CA GLY A 298 10.72 -0.23 -23.16
C GLY A 298 10.24 0.42 -24.46
N ILE A 299 8.93 0.51 -24.68
CA ILE A 299 8.36 1.00 -25.94
C ILE A 299 8.73 2.48 -26.23
N PRO A 300 8.63 3.43 -25.28
CA PRO A 300 9.11 4.80 -25.53
C PRO A 300 10.62 4.88 -25.81
N ALA A 301 11.43 4.06 -25.12
CA ALA A 301 12.86 4.02 -25.35
C ALA A 301 13.19 3.50 -26.77
N THR A 302 12.46 2.50 -27.28
CA THR A 302 12.64 2.03 -28.67
C THR A 302 12.31 3.12 -29.67
N ILE A 303 11.21 3.85 -29.46
CA ILE A 303 10.78 4.94 -30.33
C ILE A 303 11.85 6.04 -30.33
N GLY A 304 12.40 6.39 -29.17
CA GLY A 304 13.48 7.37 -29.05
C GLY A 304 14.75 6.95 -29.81
N VAL A 305 15.17 5.69 -29.67
CA VAL A 305 16.34 5.13 -30.37
C VAL A 305 16.13 5.12 -31.89
N TRP A 306 14.96 4.69 -32.36
CA TRP A 306 14.60 4.74 -33.79
C TRP A 306 14.59 6.17 -34.31
N SER A 307 13.98 7.11 -33.58
CA SER A 307 13.93 8.52 -33.98
C SER A 307 15.32 9.16 -34.04
N PHE A 308 16.21 8.81 -33.12
CA PHE A 308 17.58 9.32 -33.09
C PHE A 308 18.40 8.80 -34.27
N LEU A 309 18.34 7.50 -34.53
CA LEU A 309 19.08 6.85 -35.61
C LEU A 309 18.58 7.27 -37.00
N CYS A 310 17.27 7.42 -37.16
CA CYS A 310 16.69 7.95 -38.39
C CYS A 310 17.14 9.40 -38.67
N ARG A 311 17.30 10.23 -37.64
CA ARG A 311 17.84 11.60 -37.80
C ARG A 311 19.31 11.64 -38.19
N GLN A 312 20.10 10.64 -37.80
CA GLN A 312 21.52 10.54 -38.14
C GLN A 312 21.77 9.85 -39.50
N HIS A 313 20.73 9.62 -40.32
CA HIS A 313 20.81 8.80 -41.54
C HIS A 313 21.46 7.42 -41.32
N SER A 314 21.46 6.94 -40.07
CA SER A 314 22.14 5.72 -39.67
C SER A 314 21.07 4.67 -39.42
N VAL A 315 20.67 3.99 -40.47
CA VAL A 315 19.68 2.91 -40.36
C VAL A 315 20.37 1.70 -39.72
N SER A 316 20.27 1.58 -38.40
CA SER A 316 21.02 0.55 -37.68
C SER A 316 20.17 -0.69 -37.39
N CYS A 317 20.67 -1.83 -37.88
CA CYS A 317 20.19 -3.18 -37.55
C CYS A 317 20.22 -3.51 -36.05
N ILE A 318 20.92 -2.68 -35.25
CA ILE A 318 21.15 -2.87 -33.81
C ILE A 318 19.92 -2.45 -32.99
N THR A 319 18.99 -1.69 -33.56
CA THR A 319 17.79 -1.15 -32.89
C THR A 319 16.96 -2.21 -32.16
N GLY A 320 16.71 -3.34 -32.81
CA GLY A 320 15.90 -4.44 -32.25
C GLY A 320 16.62 -5.16 -31.12
N LEU A 321 17.95 -5.28 -31.22
CA LEU A 321 18.78 -5.86 -30.16
C LEU A 321 18.86 -4.94 -28.94
N LEU A 322 19.03 -3.64 -29.15
CA LEU A 322 19.02 -2.63 -28.08
C LEU A 322 17.68 -2.60 -27.35
N THR A 323 16.58 -2.67 -28.12
CA THR A 323 15.22 -2.77 -27.61
C THR A 323 15.03 -3.99 -26.71
N ALA A 324 15.47 -5.16 -27.18
CA ALA A 324 15.40 -6.39 -26.42
C ALA A 324 16.21 -6.28 -25.12
N LEU A 325 17.43 -5.75 -25.19
CA LEU A 325 18.31 -5.54 -24.03
C LEU A 325 17.73 -4.58 -23.00
N ILE A 326 17.14 -3.45 -23.42
CA ILE A 326 16.51 -2.47 -22.52
C ILE A 326 15.31 -3.11 -21.81
N THR A 327 14.42 -3.74 -22.57
CA THR A 327 13.21 -4.36 -22.05
C THR A 327 13.54 -5.48 -21.05
N TRP A 328 14.56 -6.29 -21.36
CA TRP A 328 15.10 -7.30 -20.46
C TRP A 328 15.82 -6.73 -19.24
N GLY A 329 16.64 -5.70 -19.42
CA GLY A 329 17.39 -5.07 -18.35
C GLY A 329 16.47 -4.47 -17.30
N ILE A 330 15.39 -3.82 -17.74
CA ILE A 330 14.34 -3.29 -16.86
C ILE A 330 13.66 -4.42 -16.10
N TYR A 331 13.28 -5.51 -16.80
CA TYR A 331 12.67 -6.67 -16.15
C TYR A 331 13.58 -7.31 -15.09
N GLY A 332 14.86 -7.52 -15.42
CA GLY A 332 15.85 -8.10 -14.53
C GLY A 332 16.17 -7.22 -13.32
N LEU A 333 16.21 -5.90 -13.51
CA LEU A 333 16.42 -4.93 -12.44
C LEU A 333 15.29 -4.99 -11.40
N ILE A 334 14.05 -5.15 -11.85
CA ILE A 334 12.86 -5.17 -10.99
C ILE A 334 12.71 -6.52 -10.28
N THR A 335 12.90 -7.63 -10.99
CA THR A 335 12.66 -8.97 -10.42
C THR A 335 13.86 -9.56 -9.67
N ARG A 336 15.06 -8.97 -9.83
CA ARG A 336 16.35 -9.51 -9.34
C ARG A 336 16.55 -10.99 -9.66
N SER A 337 15.87 -11.49 -10.69
CA SER A 337 15.74 -12.91 -11.04
C SER A 337 15.68 -13.05 -12.55
N TYR A 338 16.05 -14.22 -13.07
CA TYR A 338 15.87 -14.50 -14.49
C TYR A 338 14.38 -14.66 -14.84
N PRO A 339 13.93 -14.12 -15.99
CA PRO A 339 12.56 -14.28 -16.46
C PRO A 339 12.21 -15.75 -16.66
N ALA A 340 11.03 -16.16 -16.19
CA ALA A 340 10.48 -17.47 -16.51
C ALA A 340 10.22 -17.57 -18.03
N VAL A 341 10.14 -18.78 -18.57
CA VAL A 341 9.97 -19.00 -20.02
C VAL A 341 8.80 -18.20 -20.61
N LEU A 342 7.68 -18.11 -19.88
CA LEU A 342 6.52 -17.32 -20.29
C LEU A 342 6.83 -15.82 -20.34
N ASP A 343 7.55 -15.29 -19.33
CA ASP A 343 7.95 -13.88 -19.28
C ASP A 343 8.92 -13.55 -20.41
N GLN A 344 9.80 -14.48 -20.78
CA GLN A 344 10.71 -14.32 -21.93
C GLN A 344 9.95 -14.15 -23.24
N VAL A 345 8.90 -14.94 -23.44
CA VAL A 345 8.02 -14.82 -24.62
C VAL A 345 7.31 -13.46 -24.61
N ILE A 346 6.77 -13.03 -23.45
CA ILE A 346 6.08 -11.74 -23.33
C ILE A 346 7.03 -10.57 -23.60
N LEU A 347 8.23 -10.59 -23.03
CA LEU A 347 9.25 -9.56 -23.25
C LEU A 347 9.70 -9.53 -24.72
N GLY A 348 9.79 -10.69 -25.38
CA GLY A 348 10.05 -10.79 -26.82
C GLY A 348 8.94 -10.14 -27.65
N ILE A 349 7.67 -10.38 -27.30
CA ILE A 349 6.53 -9.73 -27.97
C ILE A 349 6.59 -8.21 -27.80
N ILE A 350 6.87 -7.72 -26.58
CA ILE A 350 7.01 -6.28 -26.29
C ILE A 350 8.12 -5.67 -27.16
N ALA A 351 9.26 -6.35 -27.28
CA ALA A 351 10.38 -5.89 -28.11
C ALA A 351 10.02 -5.81 -29.61
N VAL A 352 9.32 -6.81 -30.13
CA VAL A 352 8.84 -6.82 -31.53
C VAL A 352 7.84 -5.70 -31.77
N VAL A 353 6.86 -5.52 -30.88
CA VAL A 353 5.86 -4.45 -30.98
C VAL A 353 6.53 -3.08 -30.92
N GLY A 354 7.45 -2.85 -29.98
CA GLY A 354 8.21 -1.60 -29.87
C GLY A 354 9.04 -1.30 -31.13
N THR A 355 9.54 -2.33 -31.81
CA THR A 355 10.27 -2.19 -33.08
C THR A 355 9.36 -1.80 -34.24
N ILE A 356 8.18 -2.41 -34.34
CA ILE A 356 7.17 -2.07 -35.36
C ILE A 356 6.68 -0.62 -35.19
N VAL A 357 6.36 -0.24 -33.95
CA VAL A 357 5.89 1.11 -33.62
C VAL A 357 6.99 2.16 -33.88
N GLY A 358 8.23 1.89 -33.46
CA GLY A 358 9.36 2.78 -33.71
C GLY A 358 9.65 2.97 -35.21
N PHE A 359 9.55 1.91 -36.00
CA PHE A 359 9.70 1.96 -37.45
C PHE A 359 8.60 2.77 -38.13
N ALA A 360 7.32 2.53 -37.77
CA ALA A 360 6.19 3.28 -38.29
C ALA A 360 6.33 4.79 -38.00
N TYR A 361 6.78 5.14 -36.79
CA TYR A 361 7.06 6.52 -36.40
C TYR A 361 8.19 7.13 -37.23
N CYS A 362 9.26 6.38 -37.49
CA CYS A 362 10.36 6.85 -38.33
C CYS A 362 9.92 7.10 -39.79
N ILE A 363 9.16 6.18 -40.41
CA ILE A 363 8.62 6.38 -41.77
C ILE A 363 7.74 7.62 -41.85
N ASN A 364 6.87 7.81 -40.85
CA ASN A 364 5.98 8.97 -40.79
C ASN A 364 6.76 10.30 -40.83
N ASN A 365 7.95 10.34 -40.24
CA ASN A 365 8.80 11.53 -40.19
C ASN A 365 9.75 11.68 -41.39
N LEU A 366 9.98 10.61 -42.17
CA LEU A 366 10.84 10.62 -43.36
C LEU A 366 10.09 11.00 -44.64
N LEU A 367 8.77 10.80 -44.69
CA LEU A 367 7.97 11.15 -45.86
C LEU A 367 7.72 12.66 -45.92
N PRO A 368 8.15 13.38 -46.98
CA PRO A 368 8.01 14.83 -47.06
C PRO A 368 6.54 15.25 -47.18
N ILE A 369 6.00 15.80 -46.08
CA ILE A 369 4.98 16.86 -45.84
C ILE A 369 3.77 17.05 -46.81
N HIS A 370 3.53 16.22 -47.83
CA HIS A 370 2.40 16.38 -48.75
C HIS A 370 1.35 15.28 -48.76
N THR A 371 1.37 14.40 -47.77
CA THR A 371 0.13 13.69 -47.39
C THR A 371 0.04 13.68 -45.88
N MET A 372 -1.02 14.29 -45.33
CA MET A 372 -1.39 14.13 -43.92
C MET A 372 -1.82 12.68 -43.68
N ASN A 373 -0.87 11.76 -43.64
CA ASN A 373 -1.13 10.41 -43.16
C ASN A 373 -0.88 10.43 -41.65
N ASN A 374 -1.96 10.35 -40.88
CA ASN A 374 -1.90 10.04 -39.46
C ASN A 374 -0.99 8.82 -39.24
N PHE A 375 -0.19 8.80 -38.18
CA PHE A 375 0.62 7.65 -37.77
C PHE A 375 -0.13 6.30 -37.85
N LEU A 376 -1.44 6.33 -37.56
CA LEU A 376 -2.35 5.19 -37.69
C LEU A 376 -2.52 4.68 -39.13
N VAL A 377 -2.53 5.58 -40.12
CA VAL A 377 -2.61 5.25 -41.56
C VAL A 377 -1.31 4.57 -42.01
N VAL A 378 -0.16 5.01 -41.51
CA VAL A 378 1.13 4.34 -41.78
C VAL A 378 1.11 2.93 -41.20
N LEU A 379 0.67 2.77 -39.94
CA LEU A 379 0.55 1.48 -39.28
C LEU A 379 -0.40 0.53 -40.03
N GLN A 380 -1.54 1.04 -40.49
CA GLN A 380 -2.51 0.29 -41.29
C GLN A 380 -1.95 -0.05 -42.68
N SER A 381 -1.15 0.82 -43.28
CA SER A 381 -0.53 0.59 -44.59
C SER A 381 0.55 -0.48 -44.55
N MET A 382 1.21 -0.70 -43.39
CA MET A 382 2.18 -1.77 -43.21
C MET A 382 1.59 -3.18 -43.36
N THR A 383 0.27 -3.35 -43.35
CA THR A 383 -0.36 -4.65 -43.65
C THR A 383 -0.53 -4.90 -45.15
N SER A 384 -0.30 -3.88 -46.00
CA SER A 384 -0.46 -4.00 -47.44
C SER A 384 0.85 -4.40 -48.14
N PRO A 385 0.86 -5.43 -49.00
CA PRO A 385 2.03 -5.79 -49.81
C PRO A 385 2.51 -4.65 -50.72
N SER A 386 1.60 -3.81 -51.21
CA SER A 386 1.93 -2.68 -52.10
C SER A 386 2.77 -1.62 -51.40
N PHE A 387 2.55 -1.40 -50.11
CA PHE A 387 3.35 -0.48 -49.29
C PHE A 387 4.80 -0.93 -49.20
N TRP A 388 5.03 -2.23 -48.92
CA TRP A 388 6.38 -2.79 -48.84
C TRP A 388 7.11 -2.77 -50.18
N SER A 389 6.40 -3.03 -51.27
CA SER A 389 6.99 -2.93 -52.62
C SER A 389 7.40 -1.50 -52.95
N ALA A 390 6.58 -0.51 -52.62
CA ALA A 390 6.90 0.91 -52.83
C ALA A 390 8.09 1.34 -51.95
N LEU A 391 8.06 0.98 -50.66
CA LEU A 391 9.10 1.32 -49.69
C LEU A 391 10.45 0.67 -50.05
N TRP A 392 10.44 -0.58 -50.52
CA TRP A 392 11.64 -1.27 -51.01
C TRP A 392 12.28 -0.54 -52.19
N ASN A 393 11.46 -0.13 -53.16
CA ASN A 393 11.94 0.59 -54.34
C ASN A 393 12.48 1.99 -53.99
N SER A 394 11.93 2.64 -52.97
CA SER A 394 12.38 3.96 -52.52
C SER A 394 13.61 3.89 -51.61
N ASN A 395 13.65 2.95 -50.67
CA ASN A 395 14.71 2.86 -49.66
C ASN A 395 14.87 1.43 -49.11
N HIS A 396 15.45 0.54 -49.92
CA HIS A 396 15.71 -0.85 -49.58
C HIS A 396 16.59 -1.04 -48.33
N GLU A 397 17.46 -0.09 -48.00
CA GLU A 397 18.29 -0.12 -46.78
C GLU A 397 17.44 -0.03 -45.52
N VAL A 398 16.43 0.85 -45.51
CA VAL A 398 15.47 1.00 -44.39
C VAL A 398 14.65 -0.27 -44.19
N VAL A 399 14.18 -0.89 -45.27
CA VAL A 399 13.42 -2.15 -45.18
C VAL A 399 14.30 -3.29 -44.69
N SER A 400 15.54 -3.39 -45.20
CA SER A 400 16.48 -4.44 -44.79
C SER A 400 16.84 -4.34 -43.32
N ALA A 401 17.11 -3.13 -42.82
CA ALA A 401 17.39 -2.92 -41.40
C ALA A 401 16.19 -3.21 -40.51
N PHE A 402 14.96 -2.89 -40.94
CA PHE A 402 13.75 -3.25 -40.23
C PHE A 402 13.58 -4.76 -40.11
N VAL A 403 13.76 -5.49 -41.21
CA VAL A 403 13.66 -6.95 -41.24
C VAL A 403 14.72 -7.57 -40.33
N ILE A 404 15.98 -7.11 -40.40
CA ILE A 404 17.07 -7.58 -39.53
C ILE A 404 16.78 -7.26 -38.05
N SER A 405 16.23 -6.08 -37.76
CA SER A 405 15.85 -5.65 -36.42
C SER A 405 14.71 -6.53 -35.84
N LEU A 406 13.73 -6.88 -36.67
CA LEU A 406 12.64 -7.78 -36.31
C LEU A 406 13.14 -9.21 -36.03
N PHE A 407 14.03 -9.73 -36.90
CA PHE A 407 14.67 -11.02 -36.69
C PHE A 407 15.58 -11.03 -35.46
N SER A 408 16.25 -9.91 -35.16
CA SER A 408 17.09 -9.79 -33.96
C SER A 408 16.24 -9.75 -32.69
N ALA A 409 15.12 -9.03 -32.71
CA ALA A 409 14.17 -9.00 -31.59
C ALA A 409 13.51 -10.38 -31.36
N ALA A 410 13.14 -11.09 -32.42
CA ALA A 410 12.55 -12.43 -32.34
C ALA A 410 13.58 -13.53 -32.03
N GLY A 411 14.78 -13.45 -32.60
CA GLY A 411 15.87 -14.41 -32.45
C GLY A 411 16.54 -14.38 -31.07
N PHE A 412 16.33 -13.31 -30.30
CA PHE A 412 16.75 -13.23 -28.91
C PHE A 412 16.03 -14.26 -28.01
N ILE A 413 14.83 -14.71 -28.41
CA ILE A 413 14.01 -15.69 -27.67
C ILE A 413 14.69 -17.08 -27.62
N PRO A 414 15.12 -17.71 -28.75
CA PRO A 414 15.80 -19.01 -28.73
C PRO A 414 17.26 -18.96 -28.27
N TYR A 415 18.00 -17.87 -28.52
CA TYR A 415 19.43 -17.76 -28.15
C TYR A 415 19.66 -17.93 -26.64
N ILE A 416 18.72 -17.46 -25.83
CA ILE A 416 18.81 -17.51 -24.37
C ILE A 416 18.37 -18.86 -23.81
N ARG A 417 17.36 -19.50 -24.42
CA ARG A 417 16.95 -20.87 -24.06
C ARG A 417 18.11 -21.86 -24.16
N HIS A 418 19.00 -21.67 -25.13
CA HIS A 418 20.19 -22.51 -25.30
C HIS A 418 21.27 -22.23 -24.22
N ARG A 419 21.39 -21.00 -23.70
CA ARG A 419 22.40 -20.69 -22.66
C ARG A 419 21.96 -21.19 -21.28
N ILE A 420 20.66 -21.18 -20.99
CA ILE A 420 20.07 -21.65 -19.71
C ILE A 420 20.06 -23.18 -19.59
N SER A 421 20.16 -23.93 -20.70
CA SER A 421 20.24 -25.41 -20.66
C SER A 421 21.64 -25.93 -20.31
N LYS A 422 22.65 -25.05 -20.20
CA LYS A 422 24.05 -25.44 -19.92
C LYS A 422 24.57 -25.00 -18.55
N ASP A 423 23.82 -24.17 -17.83
CA ASP A 423 24.05 -23.79 -16.44
C ASP A 423 22.91 -24.39 -15.57
#